data_AF-A0A2P7QLU6-F1
#
_entry.id   AF-A0A2P7QLU6-F1
#
_cell.length_a   1.000
_cell.length_b   1.000
_cell.length_c   1.000
_cell.angle_alpha   90.00
_cell.angle_beta   90.00
_cell.angle_gamma   90.00
#
_symmetry.space_group_name_H-M   'P 1'
#
loop_
_entity.id
_entity.type
_entity.pdbx_description
1 polymer ?
#
loop_
_entity_poly.entity_id
_entity_poly.type
_entity_poly.pdbx_seq_one_letter_code
_entity_poly.pdbx_strand_id
1 'polypeptide(L)' 'MVTSLPVLLNTLLYAGIGIVVFVVGFIILDLLTPGKLWEQINERQNNAVAIFAGLVALGLAIIVAAAIHG' A
#
# COMPACT_ATOMS: atom_id res chain seq x y z
N MET A 1 -31.70 -9.61 5.36
CA MET A 1 -31.38 -10.16 4.03
C MET A 1 -30.03 -9.62 3.55
N VAL A 2 -28.99 -9.70 4.36
CA VAL A 2 -27.64 -9.21 4.02
C VAL A 2 -26.64 -9.99 4.90
N THR A 3 -25.53 -10.44 4.31
CA THR A 3 -24.44 -11.30 4.87
C THR A 3 -24.63 -12.82 4.76
N SER A 4 -24.70 -13.32 3.54
CA SER A 4 -24.36 -14.72 3.29
C SER A 4 -22.85 -14.92 3.54
N LEU A 5 -22.47 -16.00 4.24
CA LEU A 5 -21.07 -16.42 4.45
C LEU A 5 -20.15 -16.25 3.21
N PRO A 6 -20.60 -16.56 1.96
CA PRO A 6 -19.81 -16.29 0.76
C PRO A 6 -19.47 -14.82 0.51
N VAL A 7 -20.35 -13.86 0.86
CA VAL A 7 -20.08 -12.43 0.66
C VAL A 7 -18.98 -11.96 1.62
N LEU A 8 -19.02 -12.39 2.88
CA LEU A 8 -17.95 -12.10 3.84
C LEU A 8 -16.61 -12.67 3.39
N LEU A 9 -16.60 -13.91 2.89
CA LEU A 9 -15.41 -14.57 2.39
C LEU A 9 -14.82 -13.82 1.18
N ASN A 10 -15.67 -13.42 0.22
CA ASN A 10 -15.23 -12.62 -0.93
C ASN A 10 -14.64 -11.28 -0.49
N THR A 11 -15.29 -10.54 0.42
CA THR A 11 -14.77 -9.26 0.91
C THR A 11 -13.41 -9.41 1.57
N LEU A 12 -13.21 -10.44 2.38
CA LEU A 12 -11.91 -10.73 3.00
C LEU A 12 -10.84 -11.08 1.96
N LEU A 13 -11.18 -11.88 0.95
CA LEU A 13 -10.28 -12.24 -0.15
C LEU A 13 -9.83 -11.01 -0.93
N TYR A 14 -10.77 -10.16 -1.37
CA TYR A 14 -10.44 -8.95 -2.12
C TYR A 14 -9.65 -7.93 -1.27
N ALA A 15 -10.02 -7.77 0.02
CA ALA A 15 -9.24 -6.94 0.94
C ALA A 15 -7.80 -7.46 1.11
N GLY A 16 -7.65 -8.78 1.28
CA GLY A 16 -6.34 -9.43 1.39
C GLY A 16 -5.48 -9.23 0.13
N ILE A 17 -6.06 -9.41 -1.05
CA ILE A 17 -5.38 -9.17 -2.33
C ILE A 17 -4.92 -7.71 -2.43
N GLY A 18 -5.78 -6.74 -2.07
CA GLY A 18 -5.43 -5.33 -2.09
C GLY A 18 -4.23 -5.01 -1.19
N ILE A 19 -4.19 -5.58 0.02
CA ILE A 19 -3.06 -5.43 0.94
C ILE A 19 -1.77 -6.03 0.36
N VAL A 20 -1.85 -7.23 -0.22
CA VAL A 20 -0.68 -7.88 -0.83
C VAL A 20 -0.12 -7.04 -1.97
N VAL A 21 -0.98 -6.57 -2.88
CA VAL A 21 -0.56 -5.71 -4.00
C VAL A 21 0.05 -4.40 -3.51
N PHE A 22 -0.54 -3.80 -2.48
CA PHE A 22 -0.02 -2.58 -1.88
C PHE A 22 1.40 -2.78 -1.30
N VAL A 23 1.61 -3.84 -0.53
CA VAL A 23 2.92 -4.15 0.06
C VAL A 23 3.96 -4.43 -1.02
N VAL A 24 3.61 -5.23 -2.03
CA VAL A 24 4.52 -5.52 -3.15
C VAL A 24 4.87 -4.24 -3.92
N GLY A 25 3.89 -3.38 -4.20
CA GLY A 25 4.12 -2.10 -4.85
C GLY A 25 5.05 -1.20 -4.03
N PHE A 26 4.85 -1.13 -2.71
CA PHE A 26 5.69 -0.33 -1.83
C PHE A 26 7.14 -0.86 -1.77
N ILE A 27 7.34 -2.18 -1.73
CA ILE A 27 8.69 -2.80 -1.77
C ILE A 27 9.39 -2.48 -3.09
N ILE A 28 8.68 -2.57 -4.22
CA ILE A 28 9.24 -2.23 -5.54
C ILE A 28 9.69 -0.77 -5.56
N LEU A 29 8.90 0.13 -4.97
CA LEU A 29 9.26 1.55 -4.89
C LEU A 29 10.44 1.82 -3.97
N ASP A 30 10.53 1.14 -2.83
CA ASP A 30 11.70 1.24 -1.94
C ASP A 30 12.98 0.77 -2.66
N LEU A 31 12.88 -0.28 -3.48
CA LEU A 31 14.00 -0.77 -4.28
C LEU A 31 14.37 0.19 -5.43
N LEU A 32 13.38 0.81 -6.07
CA LEU A 32 13.59 1.78 -7.15
C LEU A 32 14.14 3.11 -6.64
N THR A 33 13.84 3.48 -5.39
CA THR A 33 14.28 4.75 -4.80
C THR A 33 15.73 4.63 -4.33
N PRO A 34 16.68 5.39 -4.90
CA PRO A 34 18.07 5.33 -4.48
C PRO A 34 18.23 5.94 -3.08
N GLY A 35 18.86 5.16 -2.19
CA GLY A 35 19.04 5.49 -0.78
C GLY A 35 17.95 4.84 0.06
N LYS A 36 18.33 3.94 0.98
CA LYS A 36 17.38 3.20 1.82
C LYS A 36 16.44 4.17 2.52
N LEU A 37 15.16 4.20 2.13
CA LEU A 37 14.17 5.12 2.72
C LEU A 37 14.12 4.92 4.23
N TRP A 38 14.18 3.66 4.66
CA TRP A 38 14.23 3.31 6.07
C TRP A 38 15.40 3.96 6.82
N GLU A 39 16.60 3.97 6.25
CA GLU A 39 17.78 4.58 6.88
C GLU A 39 17.63 6.11 6.95
N GLN A 40 17.12 6.73 5.88
CA GLN A 40 16.90 8.18 5.85
C GLN A 40 15.80 8.66 6.80
N ILE A 41 14.74 7.85 6.97
CA ILE A 41 13.63 8.16 7.88
C ILE A 41 14.07 7.94 9.32
N ASN A 42 14.71 6.81 9.63
CA ASN A 42 15.03 6.45 11.01
C ASN A 42 16.29 7.14 11.53
N GLU A 43 17.39 7.10 10.79
CA GLU A 43 18.68 7.62 11.26
C GLU A 43 18.86 9.11 10.99
N ARG A 44 18.44 9.58 9.81
CA ARG A 44 18.61 10.99 9.41
C ARG A 44 17.40 11.87 9.72
N GLN A 45 16.30 11.29 10.23
CA GLN A 45 15.05 12.00 10.54
C GLN A 45 14.61 12.91 9.37
N ASN A 46 14.77 12.42 8.14
CA ASN A 46 14.48 13.21 6.96
C ASN A 46 12.96 13.23 6.68
N ASN A 47 12.29 14.24 7.24
CA ASN A 47 10.86 14.43 7.09
C ASN A 47 10.41 14.56 5.62
N ALA A 48 11.25 15.07 4.72
CA ALA A 48 10.90 15.16 3.31
C ALA A 48 10.72 13.77 2.67
N VAL A 49 11.59 12.82 3.03
CA VAL A 49 11.55 11.44 2.54
C VAL A 49 10.38 10.68 3.17
N ALA A 50 10.06 10.93 4.44
CA ALA A 50 8.88 10.38 5.10
C ALA A 50 7.57 10.86 4.44
N ILE A 51 7.45 12.15 4.15
CA ILE A 51 6.29 12.72 3.45
C ILE A 51 6.18 12.14 2.03
N PHE A 52 7.29 12.05 1.31
CA PHE A 52 7.32 11.44 -0.02
C PHE A 52 6.84 9.98 0.01
N ALA A 53 7.37 9.16 0.92
CA ALA A 53 6.94 7.78 1.11
C ALA A 53 5.43 7.68 1.43
N GLY A 54 4.93 8.59 2.27
CA GLY A 54 3.50 8.69 2.60
C GLY A 54 2.63 9.04 1.39
N LEU A 55 3.04 9.98 0.54
CA LEU A 55 2.31 10.35 -0.67
C LEU A 55 2.30 9.22 -1.70
N VAL A 56 3.43 8.52 -1.84
CA VAL A 56 3.55 7.36 -2.73
C VAL A 56 2.65 6.21 -2.25
N ALA A 57 2.63 5.95 -0.94
CA ALA A 57 1.70 5.01 -0.32
C ALA A 57 0.25 5.41 -0.60
N LEU A 58 -0.12 6.68 -0.45
CA LEU A 58 -1.48 7.15 -0.77
C LEU A 58 -1.83 6.94 -2.25
N GLY A 59 -0.91 7.21 -3.17
CA GLY A 59 -1.11 6.96 -4.60
C GLY A 59 -1.37 5.48 -4.89
N LEU A 60 -0.56 4.59 -4.33
CA LEU A 60 -0.76 3.13 -4.42
C LEU A 60 -2.13 2.70 -3.88
N ALA A 61 -2.53 3.22 -2.72
CA ALA A 61 -3.83 2.90 -2.13
C ALA A 61 -4.98 3.30 -3.06
N ILE A 62 -4.91 4.47 -3.69
CA ILE A 62 -5.93 4.95 -4.64
C ILE A 62 -5.99 4.07 -5.89
N ILE A 63 -4.84 3.68 -6.45
CA ILE A 63 -4.78 2.80 -7.63
C ILE A 63 -5.38 1.42 -7.31
N VAL A 64 -5.02 0.85 -6.15
CA VAL A 64 -5.56 -0.44 -5.68
C VAL A 64 -7.06 -0.33 -5.44
N ALA A 65 -7.53 0.75 -4.80
CA ALA A 65 -8.96 0.98 -4.61
C ALA A 65 -9.70 1.07 -5.95
N ALA A 66 -9.19 1.84 -6.91
CA ALA A 66 -9.78 1.97 -8.24
C ALA A 66 -9.79 0.64 -9.01
N ALA A 67 -8.76 -0.19 -8.87
CA ALA A 67 -8.68 -1.50 -9.52
C ALA A 67 -9.65 -2.53 -8.93
N ILE A 68 -9.96 -2.44 -7.63
CA ILE A 68 -10.89 -3.36 -6.94
C ILE A 68 -12.35 -2.90 -7.06
N HIS A 69 -12.60 -1.58 -7.14
CA HIS A 69 -13.94 -1.00 -7.29
C HIS A 69 -14.36 -0.74 -8.75
N GLY A 70 -13.50 -1.07 -9.72
CA GLY A 70 -13.74 -0.90 -11.15
C GLY A 70 -14.55 -2.02 -11.80
#